data_AF-A0A2G5X866-F1
#
_entry.id   AF-A0A2G5X866-F1
#
_cell.length_a   1.000
_cell.length_b   1.000
_cell.length_c   1.000
_cell.angle_alpha   90.00
_cell.angle_beta   90.00
_cell.angle_gamma   90.00
#
_symmetry.space_group_name_H-M   'P 1'
#
loop_
_entity.id
_entity.type
_entity.pdbx_description
1 polymer ?
#
loop_
_entity_poly.entity_id
_entity_poly.type
_entity_poly.pdbx_seq_one_letter_code
_entity_poly.pdbx_strand_id
1 'polypeptide(L)'
;MSMIKLPHDKEAAAQLLATGGLEKQEVARQLGIGRSTLWKWETQDDVFAARVDELKHEFESFAKGLIQSKLVTAVEDYWKLIKTCDNARVSADGYRFFIENQIGKPTSRVEVANTTKVKPTEVDILQDEFEEIDNS
;
A
#
# COMPACT_ATOMS: atom_id res chain seq x y z
N MET A 1 -0.48 0.02 27.93
CA MET A 1 -1.20 -0.95 27.09
C MET A 1 -1.57 -2.12 27.98
N SER A 2 -2.85 -2.36 28.23
CA SER A 2 -3.30 -3.47 29.06
C SER A 2 -3.24 -4.74 28.20
N MET A 3 -2.31 -5.65 28.49
CA MET A 3 -2.28 -6.96 27.81
C MET A 3 -3.56 -7.72 28.15
N ILE A 4 -4.41 -7.97 27.14
CA ILE A 4 -5.56 -8.86 27.28
C ILE A 4 -5.03 -10.27 27.53
N LYS A 5 -5.25 -10.81 28.74
CA LYS A 5 -4.82 -12.17 29.11
C LYS A 5 -5.96 -13.15 28.91
N LEU A 6 -5.77 -14.10 28.01
CA LEU A 6 -6.67 -15.23 27.80
C LEU A 6 -6.16 -16.49 28.54
N PRO A 7 -7.05 -17.47 28.80
CA PRO A 7 -6.63 -18.83 29.13
C PRO A 7 -5.69 -19.42 28.08
N HIS A 8 -4.80 -20.32 28.49
CA HIS A 8 -3.73 -20.88 27.65
C HIS A 8 -4.20 -21.36 26.27
N ASP A 9 -5.31 -22.11 26.22
CA ASP A 9 -5.82 -22.66 24.96
C ASP A 9 -6.39 -21.60 24.01
N LYS A 10 -6.98 -20.53 24.58
CA LYS A 10 -7.49 -19.39 23.83
C LYS A 10 -6.36 -18.51 23.32
N GLU A 11 -5.30 -18.30 24.10
CA GLU A 11 -4.13 -17.55 23.64
C GLU A 11 -3.44 -18.26 22.47
N ALA A 12 -3.29 -19.59 22.55
CA ALA A 12 -2.74 -20.39 21.46
C ALA A 12 -3.61 -20.33 20.19
N ALA A 13 -4.94 -20.42 20.34
CA ALA A 13 -5.87 -20.22 19.22
C ALA A 13 -5.74 -18.82 18.62
N ALA A 14 -5.62 -17.78 19.45
CA ALA A 14 -5.52 -16.41 18.98
C ALA A 14 -4.24 -16.18 18.15
N GLN A 15 -3.10 -16.73 18.59
CA GLN A 15 -1.84 -16.67 17.84
C GLN A 15 -1.90 -17.39 16.50
N LEU A 16 -2.49 -18.60 16.46
CA LEU A 16 -2.62 -19.37 15.22
C LEU A 16 -3.57 -18.68 14.22
N LEU A 17 -4.64 -18.06 14.71
CA LEU A 17 -5.55 -17.28 13.85
C LEU A 17 -4.92 -15.97 13.37
N ALA A 18 -4.14 -15.29 14.22
CA ALA A 18 -3.51 -14.02 13.87
C ALA A 18 -2.37 -14.18 12.86
N THR A 19 -1.64 -15.30 12.91
CA THR A 19 -0.59 -15.62 11.92
C THR A 19 -1.16 -15.98 10.54
N GLY A 20 -2.41 -16.42 10.45
CA GLY A 20 -3.13 -16.63 9.19
C GLY A 20 -2.61 -17.77 8.30
N GLY A 21 -1.67 -18.59 8.78
CA GLY A 21 -1.04 -19.66 8.00
C GLY A 21 -1.85 -20.95 7.90
N LEU A 22 -2.92 -21.08 8.68
CA LEU A 22 -3.72 -22.31 8.78
C LEU A 22 -5.22 -22.00 8.60
N GLU A 23 -5.93 -22.93 7.98
CA GLU A 23 -7.39 -22.88 7.95
C GLU A 23 -7.96 -23.07 9.36
N LYS A 24 -9.10 -22.44 9.67
CA LYS A 24 -9.74 -22.53 11.00
C LYS A 24 -10.02 -23.96 11.45
N GLN A 25 -10.30 -24.86 10.49
CA GLN A 25 -10.51 -26.28 10.79
C GLN A 25 -9.24 -26.96 11.28
N GLU A 26 -8.10 -26.58 10.71
CA GLU A 26 -6.78 -27.06 11.08
C GLU A 26 -6.36 -26.51 12.43
N VAL A 27 -6.61 -25.23 12.70
CA VAL A 27 -6.38 -24.61 14.03
C VAL A 27 -7.16 -25.35 15.11
N ALA A 28 -8.44 -25.64 14.88
CA ALA A 28 -9.27 -26.39 15.81
C ALA A 28 -8.72 -27.82 16.05
N ARG A 29 -8.30 -28.50 14.98
CA ARG A 29 -7.69 -29.84 15.05
C ARG A 29 -6.39 -29.83 15.85
N GLN A 30 -5.52 -28.86 15.59
CA GLN A 30 -4.21 -28.75 16.22
C GLN A 30 -4.30 -28.48 17.73
N LEU A 31 -5.34 -27.79 18.16
CA LEU A 31 -5.63 -27.49 19.57
C LEU A 31 -6.51 -28.54 20.26
N GLY A 32 -6.97 -29.57 19.52
CA GLY A 32 -7.86 -30.60 20.07
C GLY A 32 -9.26 -30.08 20.45
N ILE A 33 -9.70 -28.95 19.88
CA ILE A 33 -11.00 -28.34 20.15
C ILE A 33 -12.00 -28.58 19.02
N GLY A 34 -13.30 -28.55 19.36
CA GLY A 34 -14.35 -28.59 18.35
C GLY A 34 -14.37 -27.32 17.49
N ARG A 35 -14.62 -27.47 16.18
CA ARG A 35 -14.79 -26.33 15.26
C ARG A 35 -15.87 -25.34 15.72
N SER A 36 -16.95 -25.85 16.31
CA SER A 36 -18.02 -25.03 16.88
C SER A 36 -17.57 -24.24 18.11
N THR A 37 -16.62 -24.77 18.89
CA THR A 37 -16.03 -24.07 20.03
C THR A 37 -15.20 -22.88 19.56
N LEU A 38 -14.35 -23.08 18.54
CA LEU A 38 -13.56 -21.99 17.95
C LEU A 38 -14.47 -20.90 17.36
N TRP A 39 -15.53 -21.30 16.64
CA TRP A 39 -16.50 -20.36 16.10
C TRP A 39 -17.21 -19.55 17.20
N LYS A 40 -17.58 -20.17 18.32
CA LYS A 40 -18.17 -19.46 19.46
C LYS A 40 -17.19 -18.44 20.04
N TRP A 41 -15.90 -18.77 20.15
CA TRP A 41 -14.91 -17.81 20.62
C TRP A 41 -14.77 -16.62 19.67
N GLU A 42 -14.76 -16.84 18.36
CA GLU A 42 -14.67 -15.75 17.38
C GLU A 42 -15.90 -14.84 17.36
N THR A 43 -17.09 -15.36 17.66
CA THR A 43 -18.36 -14.65 17.44
C THR A 43 -19.07 -14.20 18.72
N GLN A 44 -18.76 -14.80 19.86
CA GLN A 44 -19.47 -14.56 21.13
C GLN A 44 -18.53 -14.13 22.26
N ASP A 45 -17.22 -14.16 22.04
CA ASP A 45 -16.22 -13.73 23.02
C ASP A 45 -15.45 -12.52 22.50
N ASP A 46 -15.95 -11.34 22.85
CA ASP A 46 -15.37 -10.05 22.42
C ASP A 46 -13.92 -9.88 22.88
N VAL A 47 -13.56 -10.46 24.04
CA VAL A 47 -12.19 -10.41 24.58
C VAL A 47 -11.25 -11.24 23.71
N PHE A 48 -11.70 -12.43 23.29
CA PHE A 48 -10.96 -13.26 22.35
C PHE A 48 -10.79 -12.58 21.00
N ALA A 49 -11.88 -12.06 20.43
CA ALA A 49 -11.85 -11.38 19.14
C ALA A 49 -10.91 -10.16 19.15
N ALA A 50 -10.98 -9.33 20.21
CA ALA A 50 -10.10 -8.18 20.38
C ALA A 50 -8.62 -8.59 20.49
N ARG A 51 -8.31 -9.70 21.16
CA ARG A 51 -6.93 -10.20 21.27
C ARG A 51 -6.39 -10.71 19.94
N VAL A 52 -7.21 -11.39 19.14
CA VAL A 52 -6.84 -11.80 17.78
C VAL A 52 -6.52 -10.57 16.92
N ASP A 53 -7.33 -9.53 17.02
CA ASP A 53 -7.14 -8.29 16.25
C ASP A 53 -5.87 -7.53 16.68
N GLU A 54 -5.63 -7.42 17.99
CA GLU A 54 -4.38 -6.87 18.54
C GLU A 54 -3.14 -7.60 17.99
N LEU A 55 -3.16 -8.94 18.03
CA LEU A 55 -2.07 -9.76 17.50
C LEU A 55 -1.86 -9.58 15.99
N LYS A 56 -2.95 -9.46 15.21
CA LYS A 56 -2.84 -9.16 13.77
C LYS A 56 -2.16 -7.83 13.53
N HIS A 57 -2.56 -6.79 14.25
CA HIS A 57 -1.93 -5.48 14.14
C HIS A 57 -0.46 -5.49 14.57
N GLU A 58 -0.11 -6.24 15.62
CA GLU A 58 1.29 -6.44 16.01
C GLU A 58 2.10 -7.12 14.90
N PHE A 59 1.58 -8.20 14.31
CA PHE A 59 2.24 -8.89 13.20
C PHE A 59 2.38 -8.01 11.95
N GLU A 60 1.36 -7.24 11.60
CA GLU A 60 1.43 -6.28 10.51
C GLU A 60 2.48 -5.20 10.75
N SER A 61 2.55 -4.68 11.97
CA SER A 61 3.51 -3.65 12.36
C SER A 61 4.93 -4.21 12.31
N PHE A 62 5.12 -5.43 12.78
CA PHE A 62 6.38 -6.15 12.69
C PHE A 62 6.79 -6.42 11.25
N ALA A 63 5.89 -6.91 10.41
CA ALA A 63 6.14 -7.17 8.99
C ALA A 63 6.50 -5.87 8.23
N LYS A 64 5.78 -4.76 8.50
CA LYS A 64 6.12 -3.43 7.96
C LYS A 64 7.53 -3.01 8.39
N GLY A 65 7.87 -3.19 9.67
CA GLY A 65 9.23 -2.88 10.18
C GLY A 65 10.31 -3.71 9.48
N LEU A 66 10.07 -5.01 9.26
CA LEU A 66 10.99 -5.86 8.49
C LEU A 66 11.16 -5.37 7.06
N ILE A 67 10.07 -5.07 6.35
CA ILE A 67 10.12 -4.55 4.97
C ILE A 67 10.88 -3.21 4.94
N GLN A 68 10.57 -2.30 5.85
CA GLN A 68 11.25 -1.00 5.95
C GLN A 68 12.75 -1.17 6.21
N SER A 69 13.15 -2.11 7.08
CA SER A 69 14.56 -2.39 7.34
C SER A 69 15.31 -2.87 6.09
N LYS A 70 14.62 -3.57 5.18
CA LYS A 70 15.18 -4.08 3.92
C LYS A 70 15.12 -3.06 2.80
N LEU A 71 14.31 -2.02 2.91
CA LEU A 71 14.13 -1.02 1.86
C LEU A 71 15.45 -0.31 1.51
N VAL A 72 16.27 0.02 2.52
CA VAL A 72 17.58 0.66 2.30
C VAL A 72 18.47 -0.26 1.45
N THR A 73 18.60 -1.53 1.84
CA THR A 73 19.39 -2.52 1.08
C THR A 73 18.83 -2.73 -0.32
N ALA A 74 17.50 -2.77 -0.48
CA ALA A 74 16.88 -2.91 -1.80
C ALA A 74 17.20 -1.73 -2.73
N VAL A 75 17.26 -0.51 -2.18
CA VAL A 75 17.69 0.69 -2.94
C VAL A 75 19.16 0.59 -3.33
N GLU A 76 20.03 0.15 -2.42
CA GLU A 76 21.46 -0.08 -2.71
C GLU A 76 21.67 -1.15 -3.79
N ASP A 77 20.96 -2.27 -3.69
CA ASP A 77 21.01 -3.36 -4.67
C ASP A 77 20.51 -2.90 -6.03
N TYR A 78 19.43 -2.10 -6.07
CA TYR A 78 18.92 -1.51 -7.30
C TYR A 78 19.92 -0.55 -7.94
N TRP A 79 20.58 0.30 -7.13
CA TRP A 79 21.63 1.19 -7.61
C TRP A 79 22.82 0.42 -8.17
N LYS A 80 23.23 -0.66 -7.50
CA LYS A 80 24.28 -1.57 -7.98
C LYS A 80 23.88 -2.21 -9.31
N LEU A 81 22.64 -2.67 -9.43
CA LEU A 81 22.12 -3.29 -10.65
C LEU A 81 22.17 -2.34 -11.85
N ILE A 82 21.79 -1.07 -11.66
CA ILE A 82 21.89 -0.04 -12.72
C ILE A 82 23.36 0.16 -13.14
N LYS A 83 24.29 0.20 -12.17
CA LYS A 83 25.72 0.39 -12.41
C LYS A 83 26.39 -0.79 -13.13
N THR A 84 25.99 -2.01 -12.82
CA THR A 84 26.57 -3.23 -13.37
C THR A 84 25.79 -3.79 -14.55
N CYS A 85 24.74 -3.11 -15.01
CA CYS A 85 23.93 -3.57 -16.13
C CYS A 85 24.71 -3.46 -17.45
N ASP A 86 24.84 -4.58 -18.17
CA ASP A 86 25.48 -4.61 -19.49
C ASP A 86 24.64 -3.89 -20.57
N ASN A 87 23.33 -3.77 -20.36
CA ASN A 87 22.43 -3.09 -21.28
C ASN A 87 22.36 -1.59 -20.98
N ALA A 88 23.07 -0.81 -21.79
CA ALA A 88 23.15 0.65 -21.66
C ALA A 88 21.77 1.35 -21.67
N ARG A 89 20.77 0.81 -22.39
CA ARG A 89 19.42 1.38 -22.42
C ARG A 89 18.70 1.20 -21.08
N VAL A 90 18.76 0.00 -20.52
CA VAL A 90 18.16 -0.30 -19.21
C VAL A 90 18.86 0.47 -18.09
N SER A 91 20.20 0.62 -18.18
CA SER A 91 20.97 1.46 -17.25
C SER A 91 20.55 2.93 -17.36
N ALA A 92 20.44 3.48 -18.57
CA ALA A 92 19.99 4.85 -18.80
C ALA A 92 18.57 5.11 -18.30
N ASP A 93 17.64 4.17 -18.50
CA ASP A 93 16.27 4.26 -17.98
C ASP A 93 16.24 4.25 -16.45
N GLY A 94 17.09 3.44 -15.81
CA GLY A 94 17.27 3.42 -14.35
C GLY A 94 17.78 4.76 -13.80
N TYR A 95 18.83 5.33 -14.41
CA TYR A 95 19.33 6.65 -14.02
C TYR A 95 18.30 7.76 -14.27
N ARG A 96 17.58 7.70 -15.40
CA ARG A 96 16.49 8.63 -15.74
C ARG A 96 15.42 8.62 -14.66
N PHE A 97 14.99 7.44 -14.21
CA PHE A 97 14.02 7.30 -13.12
C PHE A 97 14.49 7.98 -11.81
N PHE A 98 15.77 7.82 -11.43
CA PHE A 98 16.31 8.48 -10.24
C PHE A 98 16.36 10.00 -10.38
N ILE A 99 16.80 10.50 -11.54
CA ILE A 99 16.87 11.95 -11.82
C ILE A 99 15.46 12.56 -11.80
N GLU A 100 14.49 11.93 -12.47
CA GLU A 100 13.12 12.43 -12.57
C GLU A 100 12.39 12.47 -11.23
N ASN A 101 12.66 11.52 -10.33
CA ASN A 101 12.03 11.49 -8.99
C ASN A 101 12.64 12.50 -8.00
N GLN A 102 13.92 12.88 -8.15
CA GLN A 102 14.59 13.78 -7.21
C GLN A 102 14.60 15.24 -7.66
N ILE A 103 14.73 15.47 -8.97
CA ILE A 103 14.92 16.80 -9.55
C ILE A 103 13.67 17.22 -10.37
N GLY A 104 12.70 16.31 -10.52
CA GLY A 104 11.53 16.51 -11.38
C GLY A 104 11.80 16.08 -12.82
N LYS A 105 10.73 16.01 -13.63
CA LYS A 105 10.87 15.64 -15.05
C LYS A 105 11.62 16.75 -15.79
N PRO A 106 12.74 16.44 -16.48
CA PRO A 106 13.33 17.41 -17.39
C PRO A 106 12.27 17.79 -18.42
N THR A 107 12.13 19.10 -18.64
CA THR A 107 11.09 19.66 -19.50
C THR A 107 11.14 19.03 -20.88
N SER A 108 10.02 18.44 -21.31
CA SER A 108 9.87 17.92 -22.66
C SER A 108 9.99 19.07 -23.66
N ARG A 109 10.92 18.96 -24.62
CA ARG A 109 10.94 19.86 -25.77
C ARG A 109 9.70 19.58 -26.62
N VAL A 110 8.70 20.44 -26.53
CA VAL A 110 7.56 20.45 -27.46
C VAL A 110 8.01 21.18 -28.70
N GLU A 111 8.23 20.44 -29.80
CA GLU A 111 8.39 21.07 -31.10
C GLU A 111 7.01 21.47 -31.62
N VAL A 112 6.68 22.74 -31.50
CA VAL A 112 5.47 23.31 -32.11
C VAL A 112 5.76 23.45 -33.61
N ALA A 113 5.39 22.43 -34.38
CA ALA A 113 5.27 22.58 -35.82
C ALA A 113 4.05 23.46 -36.11
N ASN A 114 4.28 24.69 -36.55
CA ASN A 114 3.23 25.60 -37.01
C ASN A 114 2.60 25.06 -38.30
N THR A 115 1.62 24.16 -38.19
CA THR A 115 0.62 23.94 -39.24
C THR A 115 -0.68 24.58 -38.81
N THR A 116 -0.78 25.88 -39.07
CA THR A 116 -1.98 26.68 -38.90
C THR A 116 -3.10 26.16 -39.81
N LYS A 117 -4.13 25.54 -39.24
CA LYS A 117 -5.51 25.68 -39.72
C LYS A 117 -6.38 26.12 -38.55
N VAL A 118 -6.28 27.41 -38.26
CA VAL A 118 -7.20 28.09 -37.34
C VAL A 118 -8.55 28.22 -38.06
N LYS A 119 -9.59 27.58 -37.53
CA LYS A 119 -10.96 28.10 -37.68
C LYS A 119 -11.17 29.06 -36.50
N PRO A 120 -11.57 30.31 -36.71
CA PRO A 120 -11.87 31.19 -35.60
C PRO A 120 -13.21 30.75 -35.01
N THR A 121 -13.20 30.45 -33.72
CA THR A 121 -14.41 30.51 -32.89
C THR A 121 -13.95 31.16 -31.60
N GLU A 122 -13.91 32.48 -31.61
CA GLU A 122 -13.96 33.25 -30.37
C GLU A 122 -15.38 33.12 -29.86
N VAL A 123 -15.56 32.26 -28.86
CA VAL A 123 -16.62 32.45 -27.87
C VAL A 123 -15.85 32.76 -26.59
N ASP A 124 -15.86 34.02 -26.20
CA ASP A 124 -15.25 34.51 -24.97
C ASP A 124 -16.19 34.20 -23.81
N ILE A 125 -16.01 33.02 -23.22
CA ILE A 125 -16.85 32.48 -22.13
C ILE A 125 -16.77 33.37 -20.87
N LEU A 126 -15.79 34.26 -20.78
CA LEU A 126 -15.63 35.17 -19.64
C LEU A 126 -16.51 36.42 -19.75
N GLN A 127 -17.02 36.76 -20.93
CA GLN A 127 -17.83 37.96 -21.13
C GLN A 127 -19.32 37.72 -20.81
N ASP A 128 -19.81 36.50 -21.04
CA ASP A 128 -21.19 36.10 -20.72
C ASP A 128 -21.43 36.02 -19.19
N GLU A 129 -20.42 35.70 -18.37
CA GLU A 129 -20.57 35.65 -16.90
C GLU A 129 -20.70 37.04 -16.24
N PHE A 130 -20.23 38.11 -16.89
CA PHE A 130 -20.35 39.47 -16.34
C PHE A 130 -21.73 40.09 -16.57
N GLU A 131 -22.44 39.74 -17.65
CA GLU A 131 -23.76 40.30 -17.97
C GLU A 131 -24.89 39.71 -17.12
N GLU A 132 -24.74 38.50 -16.56
CA GLU A 132 -25.72 37.91 -15.65
C GLU A 132 -25.67 38.51 -14.23
N ILE A 133 -24.54 39.08 -13.81
CA ILE A 133 -24.39 39.68 -12.46
C ILE A 133 -25.03 41.07 -12.38
N ASP A 134 -25.02 41.85 -13.47
CA ASP A 134 -25.57 43.22 -13.48
C ASP A 134 -27.09 43.29 -13.69
N ASN A 135 -27.77 42.16 -13.96
CA ASN A 135 -29.23 42.08 -14.14
C ASN A 135 -29.97 41.30 -13.02
N SER A 136 -29.33 41.07 -11.86
CA SER A 136 -29.98 40.48 -10.66
C SER A 136 -30.13 41.44 -9.49
#